data_AF-A0AAD5M3R8-F1
#
_entry.id   AF-A0AAD5M3R8-F1
#
_cell.length_a   1.000
_cell.length_b   1.000
_cell.length_c   1.000
_cell.angle_alpha   90.00
_cell.angle_beta   90.00
_cell.angle_gamma   90.00
#
_symmetry.space_group_name_H-M   'P 1'
#
loop_
_entity.id
_entity.type
_entity.pdbx_description
1 polymer ?
#
loop_
_entity_poly.entity_id
_entity_poly.type
_entity_poly.pdbx_seq_one_letter_code
_entity_poly.pdbx_strand_id
1 'polypeptide(L)'
;MLEDKTRVPHIDWSDRKFLDESAYNPIESNGHSPRYVLSPWSECSTTCGPGVRIRSAECVAAHPVAGMIRLPHSECQDQSQPSLFESCEARPCPLQEDSKITSEEAPFKWENGDWGPCSESCLGGKQKAALLCRETASGRAVPWSNCDARTRPPQLVRQCNQHACPPQWQVGDFGACSVSCGTGTATRSVRCIRPLSRSGGEFSDIYALYLIAV
;
A
#
# COMPACT_ATOMS: atom_id res chain seq x y z
N MET A 1 -10.92 -10.14 -54.76
CA MET A 1 -12.17 -10.06 -53.98
C MET A 1 -12.16 -11.22 -53.00
N LEU A 2 -11.74 -10.98 -51.76
CA LEU A 2 -11.70 -11.96 -50.68
C LEU A 2 -12.65 -11.45 -49.60
N GLU A 3 -13.63 -12.28 -49.26
CA GLU A 3 -14.73 -11.96 -48.36
C GLU A 3 -14.26 -11.92 -46.90
N ASP A 4 -14.52 -10.80 -46.23
CA ASP A 4 -14.38 -10.62 -44.80
C ASP A 4 -15.52 -11.34 -44.05
N LYS A 5 -15.17 -12.36 -43.26
CA LYS A 5 -16.09 -13.06 -42.34
C LYS A 5 -15.54 -13.13 -40.91
N THR A 6 -14.79 -12.11 -40.47
CA THR A 6 -14.46 -11.89 -39.04
C THR A 6 -15.53 -11.06 -38.32
N ARG A 7 -16.81 -11.36 -38.55
CA ARG A 7 -17.90 -10.71 -37.82
C ARG A 7 -18.20 -11.49 -36.53
N VAL A 8 -17.43 -11.22 -35.50
CA VAL A 8 -17.72 -11.59 -34.10
C VAL A 8 -18.88 -10.71 -33.61
N PRO A 9 -19.83 -11.18 -32.78
CA PRO A 9 -20.95 -10.35 -32.35
C PRO A 9 -20.40 -9.20 -31.49
N HIS A 10 -20.48 -7.98 -32.02
CA HIS A 10 -20.24 -6.77 -31.25
C HIS A 10 -21.38 -6.66 -30.24
N ILE A 11 -21.11 -6.94 -28.97
CA ILE A 11 -22.10 -6.72 -27.91
C ILE A 11 -22.07 -5.23 -27.61
N ASP A 12 -23.03 -4.53 -28.21
CA ASP A 12 -23.31 -3.12 -27.94
C ASP A 12 -24.12 -3.01 -26.63
N TRP A 13 -23.52 -2.40 -25.62
CA TRP A 13 -24.08 -2.24 -24.28
C TRP A 13 -24.79 -0.89 -24.08
N SER A 14 -24.87 -0.07 -25.14
CA SER A 14 -25.40 1.30 -25.09
C SER A 14 -26.92 1.38 -24.98
N ASP A 15 -27.63 0.32 -25.39
CA ASP A 15 -29.09 0.33 -25.57
C ASP A 15 -29.90 -0.49 -24.54
N ARG A 16 -29.25 -1.11 -23.56
CA ARG A 16 -29.96 -1.92 -22.55
C ARG A 16 -30.44 -1.04 -21.40
N LYS A 17 -31.72 -0.65 -21.49
CA LYS A 17 -32.46 0.06 -20.44
C LYS A 17 -32.20 -0.60 -19.08
N PHE A 18 -31.60 0.19 -18.21
CA PHE A 18 -31.40 -0.06 -16.79
C PHE A 18 -32.75 -0.35 -16.14
N LEU A 19 -32.94 -1.56 -15.63
CA LEU A 19 -33.97 -1.80 -14.63
C LEU A 19 -33.34 -1.51 -13.28
N ASP A 20 -33.99 -0.59 -12.56
CA ASP A 20 -33.70 -0.18 -11.19
C ASP A 20 -33.46 -1.38 -10.26
N GLU A 21 -32.66 -1.14 -9.23
CA GLU A 21 -32.15 -2.03 -8.17
C GLU A 21 -33.25 -2.79 -7.39
N SER A 22 -34.52 -2.54 -7.71
CA SER A 22 -35.72 -3.00 -7.03
C SER A 22 -36.40 -4.22 -7.65
N ALA A 23 -35.87 -4.81 -8.73
CA ALA A 23 -36.48 -5.97 -9.42
C ALA A 23 -35.89 -7.36 -9.06
N TYR A 24 -34.91 -7.44 -8.15
CA TYR A 24 -34.31 -8.73 -7.77
C TYR A 24 -35.18 -9.46 -6.73
N ASN A 25 -36.05 -10.36 -7.19
CA ASN A 25 -36.77 -11.32 -6.36
C ASN A 25 -36.03 -12.68 -6.38
N PRO A 26 -35.48 -13.17 -5.25
CA PRO A 26 -34.58 -14.33 -5.22
C PRO A 26 -35.28 -15.71 -5.31
N ILE A 27 -36.54 -15.79 -5.75
CA ILE A 27 -37.35 -17.02 -5.60
C ILE A 27 -37.65 -17.75 -6.93
N GLU A 28 -37.32 -17.19 -8.11
CA GLU A 28 -37.63 -17.85 -9.40
C GLU A 28 -36.48 -17.88 -10.42
N SER A 29 -35.23 -18.09 -9.99
CA SER A 29 -34.18 -18.52 -10.94
C SER A 29 -34.01 -20.03 -10.84
N ASN A 30 -34.65 -20.75 -11.78
CA ASN A 30 -34.30 -22.13 -12.09
C ASN A 30 -32.79 -22.20 -12.43
N GLY A 31 -31.95 -22.48 -11.43
CA GLY A 31 -30.61 -23.07 -11.59
C GLY A 31 -29.51 -22.26 -12.28
N HIS A 32 -29.61 -20.93 -12.40
CA HIS A 32 -28.56 -20.14 -13.07
C HIS A 32 -27.74 -19.36 -12.04
N SER A 33 -26.64 -19.96 -11.56
CA SER A 33 -25.73 -19.35 -10.59
C SER A 33 -25.07 -18.08 -11.15
N PRO A 34 -24.84 -17.04 -10.32
CA PRO A 34 -24.07 -15.87 -10.72
C PRO A 34 -22.66 -16.30 -11.18
N ARG A 35 -22.07 -15.62 -12.16
CA ARG A 35 -20.71 -15.91 -12.64
C ARG A 35 -20.00 -14.68 -13.18
N TYR A 36 -18.66 -14.70 -13.14
CA TYR A 36 -17.86 -13.67 -13.81
C TYR A 36 -17.90 -13.84 -15.33
N VAL A 37 -18.25 -12.76 -16.03
CA VAL A 37 -18.04 -12.61 -17.48
C VAL A 37 -16.89 -11.64 -17.71
N LEU A 38 -15.97 -12.04 -18.58
CA LEU A 38 -14.72 -11.33 -18.85
C LEU A 38 -14.84 -10.51 -20.11
N SER A 39 -14.33 -9.28 -20.08
CA SER A 39 -14.16 -8.49 -21.29
C SER A 39 -13.05 -9.07 -22.17
N PRO A 40 -13.00 -8.68 -23.45
CA PRO A 40 -11.79 -8.82 -24.24
C PRO A 40 -10.59 -8.14 -23.54
N TRP A 41 -9.40 -8.65 -23.82
CA TRP A 41 -8.16 -8.00 -23.38
C TRP A 41 -7.96 -6.66 -24.08
N SER A 42 -7.37 -5.71 -23.36
CA SER A 42 -6.86 -4.48 -23.95
C SER A 42 -5.68 -4.75 -24.89
N GLU A 43 -5.34 -3.74 -25.67
CA GLU A 43 -4.03 -3.64 -26.31
C GLU A 43 -2.90 -3.75 -25.26
N CYS A 44 -1.72 -4.17 -25.71
CA CYS A 44 -0.56 -4.28 -24.83
C CYS A 44 -0.16 -2.89 -24.31
N SER A 45 0.19 -2.78 -23.03
CA SER A 45 0.59 -1.50 -22.42
C SER A 45 1.82 -0.86 -23.09
N THR A 46 2.60 -1.63 -23.83
CA THR A 46 3.79 -1.19 -24.57
C THR A 46 3.57 -1.32 -26.07
N THR A 47 4.17 -0.41 -26.83
CA THR A 47 4.18 -0.49 -28.30
C THR A 47 5.38 -1.28 -28.83
N CYS A 48 6.31 -1.67 -27.95
CA CYS A 48 7.40 -2.59 -28.23
C CYS A 48 7.87 -3.29 -26.96
N GLY A 49 8.44 -4.49 -27.08
CA GLY A 49 8.98 -5.27 -25.96
C GLY A 49 7.90 -5.86 -25.04
N PRO A 50 8.29 -6.34 -23.84
CA PRO A 50 7.36 -6.92 -22.88
C PRO A 50 6.43 -5.85 -22.29
N GLY A 51 5.17 -6.21 -22.05
CA GLY A 51 4.14 -5.35 -21.49
C GLY A 51 3.07 -6.16 -20.76
N VAL A 52 2.00 -5.48 -20.37
CA VAL A 52 0.84 -6.09 -19.70
C VAL A 52 -0.45 -5.65 -20.41
N ARG A 53 -1.38 -6.59 -20.58
CA ARG A 53 -2.74 -6.31 -21.04
C ARG A 53 -3.74 -6.47 -19.89
N ILE A 54 -4.83 -5.70 -19.94
CA ILE A 54 -5.81 -5.58 -18.85
C ILE A 54 -7.19 -5.95 -19.38
N ARG A 55 -8.02 -6.60 -18.57
CA ARG A 55 -9.44 -6.86 -18.85
C ARG A 55 -10.29 -6.62 -17.61
N SER A 56 -11.59 -6.43 -17.78
CA SER A 56 -12.55 -6.35 -16.69
C SER A 56 -13.30 -7.67 -16.48
N ALA A 57 -13.80 -7.87 -15.27
CA ALA A 57 -14.69 -8.97 -14.91
C ALA A 57 -15.95 -8.42 -14.24
N GLU A 58 -17.09 -8.83 -14.77
CA GLU A 58 -18.40 -8.39 -14.31
C GLU A 58 -19.20 -9.59 -13.79
N CYS A 59 -19.76 -9.46 -12.59
CA CYS A 59 -20.62 -10.49 -12.03
C CYS A 59 -21.99 -10.41 -12.72
N VAL A 60 -22.43 -11.50 -13.35
CA VAL A 60 -23.72 -11.54 -14.03
C VAL A 60 -24.50 -12.80 -13.68
N ALA A 61 -25.82 -12.70 -13.69
CA ALA A 61 -26.73 -13.84 -13.63
C ALA A 61 -27.62 -13.87 -14.88
N ALA A 62 -28.04 -15.06 -15.28
CA ALA A 62 -28.97 -15.23 -16.38
C ALA A 62 -30.42 -15.15 -15.86
N HIS A 63 -31.17 -14.21 -16.42
CA HIS A 63 -32.58 -13.97 -16.14
C HIS A 63 -33.44 -14.48 -17.33
N PRO A 64 -34.54 -15.21 -17.07
CA PRO A 64 -35.36 -15.83 -18.13
C PRO A 64 -35.91 -14.84 -19.17
N VAL A 65 -36.18 -13.59 -18.77
CA VAL A 65 -36.81 -12.56 -19.63
C VAL A 65 -35.81 -11.49 -20.09
N ALA A 66 -34.85 -11.15 -19.24
CA ALA A 66 -33.97 -9.97 -19.44
C ALA A 66 -32.59 -10.36 -20.00
N GLY A 67 -32.32 -11.65 -20.17
CA GLY A 67 -30.99 -12.13 -20.57
C GLY A 67 -30.02 -12.01 -19.40
N MET A 68 -28.79 -11.52 -19.63
CA MET A 68 -27.79 -11.40 -18.57
C MET A 68 -27.96 -10.08 -17.82
N ILE A 69 -28.14 -10.16 -16.50
CA ILE A 69 -28.21 -9.00 -15.60
C ILE A 69 -26.87 -8.83 -14.87
N ARG A 70 -26.42 -7.59 -14.68
CA ARG A 70 -25.21 -7.26 -13.90
C ARG A 70 -25.57 -7.25 -12.41
N LEU A 71 -24.76 -7.91 -11.61
CA LEU A 71 -24.91 -8.05 -10.17
C LEU A 71 -23.74 -7.37 -9.44
N PRO A 72 -23.91 -7.05 -8.14
CA PRO A 72 -22.81 -6.66 -7.28
C PRO A 72 -21.69 -7.71 -7.26
N HIS A 73 -20.43 -7.28 -7.12
CA HIS A 73 -19.28 -8.20 -7.06
C HIS A 73 -19.36 -9.23 -5.92
N SER A 74 -20.11 -8.93 -4.84
CA SER A 74 -20.32 -9.82 -3.69
C SER A 74 -20.99 -11.14 -4.06
N GLU A 75 -21.91 -11.15 -5.03
CA GLU A 75 -22.63 -12.35 -5.47
C GLU A 75 -21.72 -13.38 -6.16
N CYS A 76 -20.56 -12.96 -6.65
CA CYS A 76 -19.56 -13.81 -7.28
C CYS A 76 -18.32 -14.04 -6.40
N GLN A 77 -18.32 -13.58 -5.14
CA GLN A 77 -17.12 -13.57 -4.28
C GLN A 77 -16.62 -14.97 -3.90
N ASP A 78 -17.51 -15.96 -3.86
CA ASP A 78 -17.17 -17.37 -3.56
C ASP A 78 -16.55 -18.11 -4.76
N GLN A 79 -16.43 -17.45 -5.93
CA GLN A 79 -15.79 -18.01 -7.12
C GLN A 79 -14.31 -17.61 -7.20
N SER A 80 -13.52 -18.44 -7.89
CA SER A 80 -12.13 -18.13 -8.17
C SER A 80 -12.01 -16.82 -8.96
N GLN A 81 -11.37 -15.81 -8.38
CA GLN A 81 -11.21 -14.51 -9.02
C GLN A 81 -10.41 -14.66 -10.32
N PRO A 82 -10.96 -14.20 -11.47
CA PRO A 82 -10.27 -14.31 -12.74
C PRO A 82 -9.08 -13.36 -12.82
N SER A 83 -8.05 -13.75 -13.58
CA SER A 83 -6.90 -12.88 -13.84
C SER A 83 -7.33 -11.66 -14.66
N LEU A 84 -7.14 -10.45 -14.12
CA LEU A 84 -7.44 -9.18 -14.81
C LEU A 84 -6.22 -8.61 -15.53
N PHE A 85 -5.05 -9.21 -15.33
CA PHE A 85 -3.77 -8.80 -15.90
C PHE A 85 -3.09 -10.00 -16.53
N GLU A 86 -2.43 -9.79 -17.67
CA GLU A 86 -1.66 -10.82 -18.34
C GLU A 86 -0.45 -10.19 -19.03
N SER A 87 0.69 -10.90 -19.02
CA SER A 87 1.88 -10.50 -19.76
C SER A 87 1.65 -10.60 -21.27
N CYS A 88 2.10 -9.60 -22.01
CA CYS A 88 2.09 -9.58 -23.47
C CYS A 88 3.48 -9.21 -24.00
N GLU A 89 3.77 -9.65 -25.23
CA GLU A 89 4.97 -9.28 -25.95
C GLU A 89 4.57 -8.49 -27.20
N ALA A 90 4.87 -7.20 -27.20
CA ALA A 90 4.72 -6.35 -28.38
C ALA A 90 5.87 -6.60 -29.36
N ARG A 91 5.88 -5.89 -30.49
CA ARG A 91 6.98 -5.96 -31.46
C ARG A 91 8.35 -5.73 -30.78
N PRO A 92 9.44 -6.37 -31.25
CA PRO A 92 10.77 -6.07 -30.74
C PRO A 92 11.04 -4.57 -30.76
N CYS A 93 11.53 -4.03 -29.65
CA CYS A 93 11.89 -2.62 -29.62
C CYS A 93 13.00 -2.36 -30.64
N PRO A 94 12.91 -1.27 -31.43
CA PRO A 94 14.03 -0.87 -32.26
C PRO A 94 15.24 -0.74 -31.34
N LEU A 95 16.32 -1.41 -31.72
CA LEU A 95 17.61 -1.22 -31.09
C LEU A 95 17.97 0.25 -31.33
N GLN A 96 17.71 1.08 -30.33
CA GLN A 96 18.26 2.42 -30.32
C GLN A 96 19.76 2.21 -30.24
N GLU A 97 20.47 2.55 -31.32
CA GLU A 97 21.93 2.54 -31.29
C GLU A 97 22.36 3.22 -30.02
N ASP A 98 23.06 2.45 -29.19
CA ASP A 98 23.52 2.86 -27.89
C ASP A 98 24.18 4.22 -28.04
N SER A 99 23.47 5.25 -27.60
CA SER A 99 24.06 6.53 -27.26
C SER A 99 25.00 6.20 -26.11
N LYS A 100 26.21 5.82 -26.49
CA LYS A 100 27.39 5.63 -25.68
C LYS A 100 27.74 7.00 -25.11
N ILE A 101 26.87 7.52 -24.25
CA ILE A 101 27.24 8.52 -23.26
C ILE A 101 28.11 7.72 -22.30
N THR A 102 29.40 7.74 -22.59
CA THR A 102 30.45 7.45 -21.61
C THR A 102 30.01 8.08 -20.30
N SER A 103 29.87 7.26 -19.26
CA SER A 103 29.39 7.62 -17.91
C SER A 103 30.28 8.62 -17.17
N GLU A 104 31.14 9.34 -17.87
CA GLU A 104 32.13 10.27 -17.34
C GLU A 104 31.55 11.69 -17.23
N GLU A 105 30.45 12.03 -17.93
CA GLU A 105 29.86 13.38 -17.86
C GLU A 105 28.32 13.36 -17.93
N ALA A 106 27.67 12.53 -17.12
CA ALA A 106 26.22 12.68 -16.94
C ALA A 106 25.93 14.07 -16.33
N PRO A 107 25.05 14.89 -16.94
CA PRO A 107 24.76 16.25 -16.45
C PRO A 107 24.11 16.24 -15.06
N PHE A 108 23.51 15.12 -14.67
CA PHE A 108 22.90 14.92 -13.36
C PHE A 108 23.34 13.60 -12.74
N LYS A 109 23.65 13.64 -11.44
CA LYS A 109 24.06 12.47 -10.66
C LYS A 109 23.26 12.36 -9.36
N TRP A 110 23.02 11.12 -8.93
CA TRP A 110 22.47 10.85 -7.61
C TRP A 110 23.54 11.02 -6.53
N GLU A 111 23.21 11.71 -5.46
CA GLU A 111 24.10 11.95 -4.33
C GLU A 111 23.32 11.81 -3.02
N ASN A 112 23.98 11.26 -2.00
CA ASN A 112 23.41 11.22 -0.65
C ASN A 112 23.60 12.60 0.00
N GLY A 113 22.52 13.19 0.47
CA GLY A 113 22.51 14.42 1.25
C GLY A 113 22.57 14.14 2.76
N ASP A 114 22.12 15.14 3.52
CA ASP A 114 22.15 15.09 4.97
C ASP A 114 21.26 14.00 5.56
N TRP A 115 21.58 13.58 6.78
CA TRP A 115 20.77 12.64 7.51
C TRP A 115 19.50 13.30 8.05
N GLY A 116 18.37 12.65 7.83
CA GLY A 116 17.11 13.04 8.45
C GLY A 116 17.08 12.79 9.96
N PRO A 117 15.98 13.14 10.63
CA PRO A 117 15.81 12.89 12.06
C PRO A 117 15.90 11.40 12.39
N CYS A 118 16.40 11.09 13.59
CA CYS A 118 16.40 9.73 14.10
C CYS A 118 14.96 9.29 14.40
N SER A 119 14.61 8.06 14.03
CA SER A 119 13.29 7.47 14.34
C SER A 119 13.00 7.32 15.83
N GLU A 120 14.03 7.37 16.68
CA GLU A 120 13.86 7.39 18.13
C GLU A 120 14.81 8.38 18.76
N SER A 121 14.42 8.93 19.90
CA SER A 121 15.27 9.78 20.72
C SER A 121 16.26 8.99 21.58
N CYS A 122 15.99 7.71 21.87
CA CYS A 122 16.80 6.84 22.74
C CYS A 122 16.56 5.35 22.43
N LEU A 123 17.32 4.44 23.07
CA LEU A 123 17.29 2.98 22.88
C LEU A 123 17.55 2.50 21.45
N GLY A 124 18.27 3.29 20.66
CA GLY A 124 18.72 2.94 19.33
C GLY A 124 17.61 3.11 18.29
N GLY A 125 17.69 4.18 17.51
CA GLY A 125 16.89 4.42 16.32
C GLY A 125 17.66 4.18 15.02
N LYS A 126 16.97 4.41 13.91
CA LYS A 126 17.56 4.48 12.56
C LYS A 126 17.24 5.84 11.93
N GLN A 127 18.19 6.41 11.21
CA GLN A 127 18.01 7.60 10.38
C GLN A 127 18.39 7.26 8.94
N LYS A 128 17.74 7.93 7.98
CA LYS A 128 17.97 7.76 6.55
C LYS A 128 18.63 9.01 5.98
N ALA A 129 19.60 8.83 5.09
CA ALA A 129 20.21 9.95 4.37
C ALA A 129 19.25 10.43 3.29
N ALA A 130 19.15 11.74 3.09
CA ALA A 130 18.37 12.29 1.98
C ALA A 130 18.96 11.84 0.64
N LEU A 131 18.12 11.60 -0.37
CA LEU A 131 18.58 11.42 -1.74
C LEU A 131 18.40 12.71 -2.53
N LEU A 132 19.48 13.18 -3.13
CA LEU A 132 19.48 14.39 -3.95
C LEU A 132 19.89 14.04 -5.37
N CYS A 133 19.19 14.62 -6.33
CA CYS A 133 19.68 14.70 -7.69
C CYS A 133 20.48 16.00 -7.78
N ARG A 134 21.78 15.93 -8.12
CA ARG A 134 22.63 17.11 -8.29
C ARG A 134 23.05 17.25 -9.74
N GLU A 135 23.07 18.50 -10.21
CA GLU A 135 23.68 18.86 -11.48
C GLU A 135 25.20 18.84 -11.37
N THR A 136 25.88 18.17 -12.30
CA THR A 136 27.34 17.95 -12.25
C THR A 136 28.12 19.25 -12.47
N ALA A 137 27.59 20.17 -13.30
CA ALA A 137 28.26 21.44 -13.61
C ALA A 137 28.21 22.45 -12.46
N SER A 138 27.06 22.57 -11.78
CA SER A 138 26.83 23.58 -10.73
C SER A 138 26.89 23.02 -9.31
N GLY A 139 26.81 21.70 -9.15
CA GLY A 139 26.64 21.02 -7.86
C GLY A 139 25.27 21.27 -7.21
N ARG A 140 24.33 21.95 -7.88
CA ARG A 140 23.05 22.34 -7.30
C ARG A 140 22.09 21.15 -7.23
N ALA A 141 21.33 21.05 -6.13
CA ALA A 141 20.23 20.11 -6.04
C ALA A 141 19.09 20.50 -6.99
N VAL A 142 18.67 19.55 -7.81
CA VAL A 142 17.60 19.69 -8.81
C VAL A 142 16.47 18.69 -8.52
N PRO A 143 15.28 18.87 -9.12
CA PRO A 143 14.19 17.92 -9.00
C PRO A 143 14.61 16.49 -9.41
N TRP A 144 14.04 15.49 -8.73
CA TRP A 144 14.38 14.07 -8.92
C TRP A 144 14.13 13.54 -10.33
N SER A 145 13.28 14.20 -11.12
CA SER A 145 12.98 13.82 -12.51
C SER A 145 14.16 14.01 -13.47
N ASN A 146 15.18 14.80 -13.10
CA ASN A 146 16.36 15.02 -13.93
C ASN A 146 17.38 13.88 -13.85
N CYS A 147 17.33 13.08 -12.78
CA CYS A 147 18.17 11.91 -12.63
C CYS A 147 17.42 10.66 -13.09
N ASP A 148 18.12 9.75 -13.78
CA ASP A 148 17.54 8.48 -14.21
C ASP A 148 17.10 7.63 -13.00
N ALA A 149 15.82 7.28 -12.93
CA ALA A 149 15.28 6.48 -11.85
C ALA A 149 15.89 5.06 -11.80
N ARG A 150 16.40 4.54 -12.93
CA ARG A 150 17.02 3.21 -13.02
C ARG A 150 18.40 3.17 -12.35
N THR A 151 19.09 4.30 -12.25
CA THR A 151 20.41 4.41 -11.63
C THR A 151 20.32 4.90 -10.17
N ARG A 152 19.10 5.01 -9.62
CA ARG A 152 18.88 5.48 -8.26
C ARG A 152 19.52 4.52 -7.24
N PRO A 153 20.47 4.99 -6.41
CA PRO A 153 21.09 4.14 -5.42
C PRO A 153 20.13 3.82 -4.27
N PRO A 154 20.37 2.72 -3.54
CA PRO A 154 19.62 2.42 -2.32
C PRO A 154 19.84 3.51 -1.27
N GLN A 155 18.80 3.78 -0.49
CA GLN A 155 18.88 4.76 0.58
C GLN A 155 19.79 4.29 1.71
N LEU A 156 20.79 5.11 2.04
CA LEU A 156 21.67 4.83 3.16
C LEU A 156 20.90 4.96 4.48
N VAL A 157 21.14 4.00 5.36
CA VAL A 157 20.53 3.92 6.69
C VAL A 157 21.64 3.74 7.71
N ARG A 158 21.60 4.49 8.81
CA ARG A 158 22.50 4.30 9.95
C ARG A 158 21.75 4.25 11.26
N GLN A 159 22.38 3.64 12.26
CA GLN A 159 21.91 3.62 13.63
C GLN A 159 22.15 4.98 14.30
N CYS A 160 21.29 5.37 15.24
CA CYS A 160 21.40 6.60 16.01
C CYS A 160 20.83 6.43 17.40
N ASN A 161 21.16 7.37 18.30
CA ASN A 161 20.56 7.46 19.63
C ASN A 161 20.61 6.14 20.43
N GLN A 162 21.77 5.50 20.46
CA GLN A 162 21.99 4.20 21.14
C GLN A 162 22.01 4.31 22.68
N HIS A 163 21.86 5.52 23.23
CA HIS A 163 21.85 5.73 24.68
C HIS A 163 20.52 5.28 25.29
N ALA A 164 20.55 4.94 26.58
CA ALA A 164 19.34 4.60 27.32
C ALA A 164 18.37 5.80 27.42
N CYS A 165 17.07 5.52 27.42
CA CYS A 165 16.07 6.56 27.65
C CYS A 165 16.19 7.15 29.06
N PRO A 166 15.86 8.44 29.24
CA PRO A 166 15.73 9.01 30.56
C PRO A 166 14.64 8.26 31.35
N PRO A 167 14.77 8.18 32.69
CA PRO A 167 13.76 7.55 33.53
C PRO A 167 12.45 8.35 33.49
N GLN A 168 11.33 7.66 33.64
CA GLN A 168 9.98 8.21 33.57
C GLN A 168 9.16 7.75 34.77
N TRP A 169 8.27 8.62 35.25
CA TRP A 169 7.33 8.27 36.31
C TRP A 169 6.15 7.51 35.72
N GLN A 170 5.94 6.30 36.22
CA GLN A 170 4.74 5.52 35.97
C GLN A 170 3.83 5.60 37.19
N VAL A 171 2.64 6.14 36.99
CA VAL A 171 1.59 6.22 38.01
C VAL A 171 0.58 5.12 37.71
N GLY A 172 0.39 4.22 38.67
CA GLY A 172 -0.65 3.21 38.61
C GLY A 172 -2.00 3.75 39.06
N ASP A 173 -3.03 2.94 38.85
CA ASP A 173 -4.38 3.26 39.31
C ASP A 173 -4.46 3.29 40.84
N PHE A 174 -5.52 3.95 41.33
CA PHE A 174 -5.85 3.87 42.74
C PHE A 174 -6.36 2.47 43.09
N GLY A 175 -5.88 1.94 44.21
CA GLY A 175 -6.45 0.78 44.85
C GLY A 175 -7.82 1.08 45.45
N ALA A 176 -8.44 0.04 46.01
CA ALA A 176 -9.70 0.19 46.72
C ALA A 176 -9.56 1.18 47.88
N CYS A 177 -10.61 1.96 48.11
CA CYS A 177 -10.68 2.80 49.30
C CYS A 177 -10.63 1.91 50.56
N SER A 178 -9.94 2.37 51.60
CA SER A 178 -9.81 1.65 52.87
C SER A 178 -11.14 1.39 53.56
N VAL A 179 -12.19 2.14 53.23
CA VAL A 179 -13.56 1.95 53.73
C VAL A 179 -14.58 2.07 52.60
N SER A 180 -15.73 1.41 52.77
CA SER A 180 -16.87 1.50 51.87
C SER A 180 -17.81 2.68 52.16
N CYS A 181 -17.67 3.34 53.31
CA CYS A 181 -18.46 4.50 53.71
C CYS A 181 -17.69 5.37 54.73
N GLY A 182 -17.92 6.69 54.71
CA GLY A 182 -17.20 7.65 55.57
C GLY A 182 -15.89 8.16 54.96
N THR A 183 -14.98 8.64 55.80
CA THR A 183 -13.65 9.14 55.36
C THR A 183 -12.67 7.99 55.24
N GLY A 184 -12.21 7.73 54.03
CA GLY A 184 -11.24 6.68 53.72
C GLY A 184 -10.01 7.23 53.02
N THR A 185 -9.05 6.36 52.78
CA THR A 185 -7.84 6.67 52.04
C THR A 185 -7.68 5.65 50.91
N ALA A 186 -7.21 6.12 49.76
CA ALA A 186 -6.86 5.27 48.64
C ALA A 186 -5.37 5.44 48.32
N THR A 187 -4.68 4.32 48.17
CA THR A 187 -3.27 4.29 47.77
C THR A 187 -3.13 4.02 46.29
N ARG A 188 -2.10 4.60 45.67
CA ARG A 188 -1.68 4.25 44.31
C ARG A 188 -0.17 4.03 44.26
N SER A 189 0.28 3.18 43.33
CA SER A 189 1.69 2.97 43.08
C SER A 189 2.26 4.07 42.20
N VAL A 190 3.40 4.65 42.59
CA VAL A 190 4.19 5.56 41.74
C VAL A 190 5.60 5.00 41.64
N ARG A 191 5.99 4.61 40.43
CA ARG A 191 7.29 3.99 40.16
C ARG A 191 8.10 4.86 39.22
N CYS A 192 9.37 5.07 39.53
CA CYS A 192 10.33 5.63 38.59
C CYS A 192 10.92 4.47 37.81
N ILE A 193 10.58 4.37 36.53
CA ILE A 193 11.01 3.28 35.66
C ILE A 193 11.90 3.80 34.55
N ARG A 194 12.87 2.99 34.12
CA ARG A 194 13.65 3.28 32.92
C ARG A 194 13.35 2.22 31.86
N PRO A 195 12.89 2.63 30.66
CA PRO A 195 12.71 1.71 29.54
C PRO A 195 14.03 1.03 29.18
N LEU A 196 14.02 -0.30 29.06
CA LEU A 196 15.18 -1.10 28.66
C LEU A 196 15.09 -1.55 27.21
N SER A 197 13.88 -1.68 26.67
CA SER A 197 13.64 -2.10 25.29
C SER A 197 12.54 -1.28 24.61
N ARG A 198 12.55 -1.29 23.27
CA ARG A 198 11.56 -0.60 22.43
C ARG A 198 10.24 -1.38 22.31
N SER A 199 10.27 -2.70 22.49
CA SER A 199 9.12 -3.58 22.33
C SER A 199 8.06 -3.43 23.42
N GLY A 200 8.30 -2.59 24.43
CA GLY A 200 7.44 -2.44 25.59
C GLY A 200 7.46 -3.71 26.45
N GLY A 201 7.43 -3.53 27.77
CA GLY A 201 7.36 -4.66 28.72
C GLY A 201 8.66 -4.98 29.44
N GLU A 202 9.79 -4.36 29.08
CA GLU A 202 11.04 -4.50 29.83
C GLU A 202 11.47 -3.13 30.41
N PHE A 203 11.37 -3.02 31.72
CA PHE A 203 11.65 -1.79 32.46
C PHE A 203 12.48 -2.13 33.70
N SER A 204 13.44 -1.27 34.06
CA SER A 204 14.08 -1.35 35.38
C SER A 204 13.35 -0.42 36.35
N ASP A 205 12.82 -0.96 37.45
CA ASP A 205 12.32 -0.17 38.57
C ASP A 205 13.52 0.47 39.30
N ILE A 206 13.63 1.80 39.24
CA ILE A 206 14.70 2.55 39.92
C ILE A 206 14.28 2.91 41.34
N TYR A 207 13.00 3.25 41.52
CA TYR A 207 12.43 3.57 42.83
C TYR A 207 10.92 3.34 42.83
N ALA A 208 10.38 2.89 43.96
CA ALA A 208 8.95 2.66 44.14
C ALA A 208 8.45 3.42 45.37
N LEU A 209 7.40 4.21 45.17
CA LEU A 209 6.66 4.93 46.21
C LEU A 209 5.20 4.52 46.19
N TYR A 210 4.59 4.48 47.38
CA TYR A 210 3.15 4.39 47.54
C TYR A 210 2.64 5.74 48.01
N LEU A 211 1.80 6.40 47.21
CA LEU A 211 1.18 7.66 47.59
C LEU A 211 -0.25 7.40 48.09
N ILE A 212 -0.58 8.01 49.23
CA ILE A 212 -1.92 8.01 49.83
C ILE A 212 -2.62 9.31 49.40
N ALA A 213 -3.78 9.21 48.76
CA ALA A 213 -4.73 10.32 48.65
C ALA A 213 -5.76 10.18 49.76
N VAL A 214 -5.98 11.27 50.51
CA VAL A 214 -6.92 11.39 51.64
C VAL A 214 -8.23 12.00 51.15
#